data_AF-L5NQY9-F1
#
_entry.id   AF-L5NQY9-F1
#
_cell.length_a   1.000
_cell.length_b   1.000
_cell.length_c   1.000
_cell.angle_alpha   90.00
_cell.angle_beta   90.00
_cell.angle_gamma   90.00
#
_symmetry.space_group_name_H-M   'P 1'
#
loop_
_entity.id
_entity.type
_entity.pdbx_description
1 polymer ?
#
loop_
_entity_poly.entity_id
_entity_poly.type
_entity_poly.pdbx_seq_one_letter_code
_entity_poly.pdbx_strand_id
1 'polypeptide(L)'
;MSSEPPTPPPNLPTEVVNALNESSPNRLRDVGRYAEELAEYKECEARLEDEPPEGELEERSDDLPDDVPTKATITIKEINDNRYYYWQWREGDKIKSKYKGPVNPDG
;
A
#
# COMPACT_ATOMS: atom_id res chain seq x y z
N MET A 1 41.27 9.55 14.29
CA MET A 1 39.83 9.44 14.00
C MET A 1 39.13 9.33 15.34
N SER A 2 38.42 10.38 15.79
CA SER A 2 37.67 10.32 17.04
C SER A 2 36.48 9.40 16.84
N SER A 3 36.52 8.23 17.46
CA SER A 3 35.43 7.24 17.46
C SER A 3 34.45 7.60 18.58
N GLU A 4 33.85 8.79 18.49
CA GLU A 4 32.82 9.16 19.44
C GLU A 4 31.51 8.44 19.03
N PRO A 5 30.79 7.83 19.99
CA PRO A 5 29.55 7.14 19.68
C PRO A 5 28.51 8.13 19.13
N PRO A 6 27.68 7.72 18.16
CA PRO A 6 26.62 8.56 17.65
C PRO A 6 25.60 8.89 18.74
N THR A 7 25.03 10.10 18.68
CA THR A 7 23.94 10.50 19.58
C THR A 7 22.64 9.80 19.15
N PRO A 8 21.91 9.13 20.08
CA PRO A 8 20.66 8.46 19.74
C PRO A 8 19.54 9.47 19.42
N PRO A 9 18.63 9.14 18.50
CA PRO A 9 17.48 9.98 18.18
C PRO A 9 16.56 10.18 19.42
N PRO A 10 16.06 11.40 19.67
CA PRO A 10 15.29 11.71 20.89
C PRO A 10 13.92 11.03 20.93
N ASN A 11 13.39 10.60 19.77
CA ASN A 11 12.07 9.98 19.66
C ASN A 11 12.11 8.44 19.70
N LEU A 12 13.28 7.83 19.87
CA LEU A 12 13.37 6.38 19.97
C LEU A 12 13.30 5.93 21.44
N PRO A 13 12.48 4.90 21.76
CA PRO A 13 12.47 4.30 23.08
C PRO A 13 13.86 3.80 23.48
N THR A 14 14.22 3.93 24.76
CA THR A 14 15.52 3.49 25.29
C THR A 14 15.80 2.01 25.02
N GLU A 15 14.77 1.16 25.07
CA GLU A 15 14.85 -0.26 24.72
C GLU A 15 15.38 -0.48 23.29
N VAL A 16 14.88 0.30 22.32
CA VAL A 16 15.30 0.21 20.91
C VAL A 16 16.74 0.69 20.77
N VAL A 17 17.10 1.79 21.42
CA VAL A 17 18.46 2.33 21.41
C VAL A 17 19.47 1.32 21.99
N ASN A 18 19.12 0.67 23.10
CA ASN A 18 19.95 -0.36 23.72
C ASN A 18 20.13 -1.57 22.79
N ALA A 19 19.04 -2.06 22.19
CA ALA A 19 19.10 -3.17 21.24
C ALA A 19 19.96 -2.88 20.00
N LEU A 20 19.96 -1.62 19.52
CA LEU A 20 20.84 -1.18 18.42
C LEU A 20 22.30 -1.10 18.88
N ASN A 21 22.58 -0.56 20.07
CA ASN A 21 23.94 -0.49 20.61
C ASN A 21 24.58 -1.86 20.84
N GLU A 22 23.79 -2.89 21.19
CA GLU A 22 24.26 -4.27 21.37
C GLU A 22 24.35 -5.07 20.06
N SER A 23 23.88 -4.50 18.94
CA SER A 23 23.85 -5.20 17.65
C SER A 23 25.18 -5.14 16.90
N SER A 24 25.43 -6.18 16.10
CA SER A 24 26.62 -6.21 15.23
C SER A 24 26.52 -5.16 14.12
N PRO A 25 27.64 -4.65 13.57
CA PRO A 25 27.62 -3.68 12.48
C PRO A 25 26.84 -4.12 11.25
N ASN A 26 26.80 -5.43 10.95
CA ASN A 26 26.02 -5.94 9.82
C ASN A 26 24.51 -5.85 10.09
N ARG A 27 24.09 -6.24 11.29
CA ARG A 27 22.69 -6.15 11.71
C ARG A 27 22.20 -4.70 11.72
N LEU A 28 23.05 -3.75 12.13
CA LEU A 28 22.75 -2.32 12.06
C LEU A 28 22.50 -1.84 10.62
N ARG A 29 23.27 -2.33 9.64
CA ARG A 29 23.04 -2.02 8.22
C ARG A 29 21.74 -2.64 7.69
N ASP A 30 21.44 -3.86 8.09
CA ASP A 30 20.18 -4.53 7.70
C ASP A 30 18.96 -3.81 8.26
N VAL A 31 19.03 -3.35 9.52
CA VAL A 31 17.98 -2.52 10.15
C VAL A 31 17.82 -1.20 9.42
N GLY A 32 18.93 -0.54 9.03
CA GLY A 32 18.87 0.70 8.25
C GLY A 32 18.12 0.53 6.94
N ARG A 33 18.46 -0.49 6.14
CA ARG A 33 17.77 -0.80 4.88
C ARG A 33 16.29 -1.10 5.10
N TYR A 34 15.97 -1.93 6.09
CA TYR A 34 14.58 -2.26 6.38
C TYR A 34 13.77 -1.04 6.84
N ALA A 35 14.36 -0.16 7.65
CA ALA A 35 13.70 1.06 8.11
C ALA A 35 13.40 2.03 6.95
N GLU A 36 14.30 2.14 5.96
CA GLU A 36 14.08 2.91 4.73
C GLU A 36 12.94 2.32 3.89
N GLU A 37 12.98 1.02 3.59
CA GLU A 37 11.91 0.33 2.85
C GLU A 37 10.54 0.45 3.56
N LEU A 38 10.53 0.37 4.90
CA LEU A 38 9.31 0.54 5.70
C LEU A 38 8.78 1.97 5.67
N ALA A 39 9.66 2.98 5.61
CA ALA A 39 9.25 4.38 5.49
C ALA A 39 8.62 4.62 4.12
N GLU A 40 9.25 4.16 3.03
CA GLU A 40 8.71 4.26 1.67
C GLU A 40 7.35 3.57 1.56
N TYR A 41 7.21 2.37 2.12
CA TYR A 41 5.95 1.64 2.15
C TYR A 41 4.85 2.45 2.85
N LYS A 42 5.14 3.02 4.04
CA LYS A 42 4.17 3.81 4.81
C LYS A 42 3.83 5.14 4.15
N GLU A 43 4.77 5.78 3.47
CA GLU A 43 4.52 6.98 2.69
C GLU A 43 3.64 6.68 1.47
N CYS A 44 3.85 5.53 0.80
CA CYS A 44 2.98 5.05 -0.27
C CYS A 44 1.57 4.69 0.23
N GLU A 45 1.45 3.99 1.35
CA GLU A 45 0.13 3.70 1.95
C GLU A 45 -0.61 4.96 2.37
N ALA A 46 0.06 5.94 2.98
CA ALA A 46 -0.55 7.21 3.35
C ALA A 46 -1.02 8.01 2.12
N ARG A 47 -0.36 7.86 0.97
CA ARG A 47 -0.80 8.47 -0.30
C ARG A 47 -1.96 7.71 -0.94
N LEU A 48 -2.00 6.37 -0.82
CA LEU A 48 -3.10 5.51 -1.26
C LEU A 48 -4.36 5.61 -0.37
N GLU A 49 -4.24 6.09 0.87
CA GLU A 49 -5.40 6.42 1.71
C GLU A 49 -6.04 7.77 1.33
N ASP A 50 -5.27 8.71 0.75
CA ASP A 50 -5.77 10.03 0.30
C ASP A 50 -6.17 10.03 -1.20
N GLU A 51 -5.63 9.10 -1.99
CA GLU A 51 -5.93 8.92 -3.41
C GLU A 51 -6.80 7.65 -3.58
N PRO A 52 -8.01 7.73 -4.19
CA PRO A 52 -8.82 6.53 -4.40
C PRO A 52 -7.98 5.52 -5.18
N PRO A 53 -7.95 4.23 -4.81
CA PRO A 53 -6.99 3.27 -5.34
C PRO A 53 -7.07 3.26 -6.86
N GLU A 54 -6.07 3.88 -7.48
CA GLU A 54 -5.86 3.85 -8.91
C GLU A 54 -5.44 2.43 -9.22
N GLY A 55 -6.44 1.63 -9.57
CA GLY A 55 -6.31 0.23 -9.90
C GLY A 55 -5.27 0.05 -10.99
N GLU A 56 -4.07 -0.36 -10.59
CA GLU A 56 -3.35 -1.34 -11.38
C GLU A 56 -4.29 -2.54 -11.51
N LEU A 57 -4.84 -2.70 -12.70
CA LEU A 57 -4.56 -3.81 -13.59
C LEU A 57 -5.34 -3.56 -14.88
N GLU A 58 -4.59 -3.27 -15.94
CA GLU A 58 -5.03 -3.46 -17.31
C GLU A 58 -5.53 -4.90 -17.49
N GLU A 59 -6.84 -5.10 -17.35
CA GLU A 59 -7.51 -6.11 -18.14
C GLU A 59 -8.58 -5.42 -18.95
N ARG A 60 -8.22 -5.11 -20.18
CA ARG A 60 -9.11 -4.78 -21.28
C ARG A 60 -10.02 -5.99 -21.51
N SER A 61 -11.01 -6.21 -20.63
CA SER A 61 -11.99 -7.27 -20.80
C SER A 61 -13.15 -6.67 -21.60
N ASP A 62 -13.24 -7.10 -22.85
CA ASP A 62 -14.37 -7.01 -23.80
C ASP A 62 -15.72 -7.56 -23.26
N ASP A 63 -15.87 -7.68 -21.93
CA ASP A 63 -16.98 -8.34 -21.21
C ASP A 63 -17.73 -7.32 -20.31
N LEU A 64 -17.89 -6.11 -20.82
CA LEU A 64 -18.70 -5.08 -20.17
C LEU A 64 -20.19 -5.42 -20.35
N PRO A 65 -20.96 -5.62 -19.27
CA PRO A 65 -22.41 -5.78 -19.39
C PRO A 65 -23.05 -4.47 -19.90
N ASP A 66 -24.18 -4.54 -20.62
CA ASP A 66 -24.84 -3.40 -21.28
C ASP A 66 -25.11 -2.18 -20.36
N ASP A 67 -25.20 -2.41 -19.04
CA ASP A 67 -25.41 -1.39 -18.01
C ASP A 67 -24.16 -0.61 -17.59
N VAL A 68 -22.98 -1.00 -18.06
CA VAL A 68 -21.70 -0.40 -17.67
C VAL A 68 -21.09 0.30 -18.89
N PRO A 69 -20.83 1.62 -18.82
CA PRO A 69 -20.25 2.32 -19.94
C PRO A 69 -18.83 1.83 -20.22
N THR A 70 -18.43 1.87 -21.48
CA THR A 70 -17.11 1.42 -21.97
C THR A 70 -15.93 2.17 -21.35
N LYS A 71 -16.18 3.28 -20.64
CA LYS A 71 -15.20 4.07 -19.89
C LYS A 71 -15.14 3.72 -18.39
N ALA A 72 -15.79 2.65 -17.96
CA ALA A 72 -15.71 2.20 -16.58
C ALA A 72 -14.35 1.57 -16.29
N THR A 73 -13.82 1.85 -15.11
CA THR A 73 -12.56 1.31 -14.59
C THR A 73 -12.87 0.22 -13.56
N ILE A 74 -12.07 -0.84 -13.50
CA ILE A 74 -12.20 -1.84 -12.42
C ILE A 74 -11.47 -1.31 -11.18
N THR A 75 -12.15 -1.33 -10.03
CA THR A 75 -11.59 -1.03 -8.72
C THR A 75 -11.75 -2.26 -7.82
N ILE A 76 -10.73 -2.55 -7.02
CA ILE A 76 -10.80 -3.60 -5.99
C ILE A 76 -11.31 -2.96 -4.69
N LYS A 77 -12.35 -3.55 -4.09
CA LYS A 77 -12.81 -3.20 -2.74
C LYS A 77 -12.51 -4.36 -1.80
N GLU A 78 -11.84 -4.06 -0.70
CA GLU A 78 -11.58 -5.02 0.38
C GLU A 78 -12.61 -4.82 1.49
N ILE A 79 -13.32 -5.90 1.85
CA ILE A 79 -14.36 -5.91 2.88
C ILE A 79 -14.23 -7.24 3.65
N ASN A 80 -14.02 -7.18 4.97
CA ASN A 80 -13.83 -8.35 5.84
C ASN A 80 -12.75 -9.33 5.32
N ASP A 81 -11.57 -8.82 4.93
CA ASP A 81 -10.47 -9.62 4.34
C ASP A 81 -10.80 -10.31 3.00
N ASN A 82 -11.97 -10.02 2.41
CA ASN A 82 -12.35 -10.47 1.07
C ASN A 82 -12.19 -9.33 0.06
N ARG A 83 -11.57 -9.64 -1.08
CA ARG A 83 -11.39 -8.71 -2.20
C ARG A 83 -12.46 -8.92 -3.26
N TYR A 84 -13.01 -7.81 -3.76
CA TYR A 84 -14.10 -7.82 -4.74
C TYR A 84 -13.81 -6.85 -5.87
N TYR A 85 -14.07 -7.28 -7.10
CA TYR A 85 -13.97 -6.42 -8.28
C TYR A 85 -15.27 -5.61 -8.45
N TYR A 86 -15.12 -4.31 -8.63
CA TYR A 86 -16.21 -3.38 -8.95
C TYR A 86 -15.88 -2.62 -10.23
N TRP A 87 -16.84 -2.51 -11.13
CA TRP A 87 -16.80 -1.50 -12.19
C TRP A 87 -17.18 -0.15 -11.61
N GLN A 88 -16.39 0.88 -11.85
CA GLN A 88 -16.67 2.24 -11.40
C GLN A 88 -16.59 3.21 -12.58
N TRP A 89 -17.57 4.10 -12.70
CA TRP A 89 -17.60 5.13 -13.72
C TRP A 89 -18.28 6.40 -13.22
N ARG A 90 -18.05 7.51 -13.91
CA ARG A 90 -18.76 8.76 -13.67
C ARG A 90 -19.91 8.93 -14.65
N GLU A 91 -21.08 9.23 -14.11
CA GLU A 91 -22.27 9.63 -14.85
C GLU A 91 -22.63 11.06 -14.41
N GLY A 92 -22.13 12.05 -15.18
CA GLY A 92 -22.17 13.45 -14.77
C GLY A 92 -21.36 13.68 -13.49
N ASP A 93 -22.01 14.25 -12.47
CA ASP A 93 -21.40 14.54 -11.16
C ASP A 93 -21.50 13.37 -10.17
N LYS A 94 -22.08 12.23 -10.57
CA LYS A 94 -22.27 11.07 -9.68
C LYS A 94 -21.33 9.94 -10.04
N ILE A 95 -20.66 9.38 -9.04
CA ILE A 95 -19.89 8.16 -9.17
C ILE A 95 -20.86 6.97 -9.05
N LYS A 96 -20.84 6.09 -10.04
CA LYS A 96 -21.60 4.84 -10.08
C LYS A 96 -20.62 3.68 -9.92
N SER A 97 -21.08 2.63 -9.24
CA SER A 97 -20.32 1.39 -9.11
C SER A 97 -21.22 0.17 -9.30
N LYS A 98 -20.74 -0.85 -10.02
CA LYS A 98 -21.42 -2.14 -10.20
C LYS A 98 -20.50 -3.28 -9.80
N TYR A 99 -21.04 -4.22 -9.02
CA TYR A 99 -20.33 -5.43 -8.63
C TYR A 99 -20.01 -6.28 -9.87
N LYS A 100 -18.74 -6.64 -10.06
CA LYS A 100 -18.29 -7.52 -11.14
C LYS A 100 -18.21 -8.98 -10.65
N GLY A 101 -17.65 -9.19 -9.48
CA GLY A 101 -17.44 -10.53 -8.94
C GLY A 101 -16.44 -10.56 -7.78
N PRO A 102 -16.30 -11.70 -7.09
CA PRO A 102 -15.21 -11.89 -6.15
C PRO A 102 -13.88 -11.86 -6.90
N VAL A 103 -12.86 -11.28 -6.28
CA VAL A 103 -11.48 -11.50 -6.71
C VAL A 103 -11.19 -12.92 -6.24
N ASN A 104 -11.22 -13.90 -7.16
CA ASN A 104 -10.94 -15.29 -6.81
C ASN A 104 -9.61 -15.36 -6.05
N PRO A 105 -9.59 -15.87 -4.81
CA PRO A 105 -8.37 -16.05 -4.05
C PRO A 105 -7.77 -17.44 -4.29
N ASP A 106 -7.56 -17.83 -5.56
CA ASP A 106 -6.91 -19.10 -5.91
C ASP A 106 -5.82 -18.85 -6.96
N GLY A 107 -4.54 -19.10 -6.67
CA GLY A 107 -3.99 -19.71 -5.46
C GLY A 107 -2.48 -19.58 -5.31
#